data_AF-A0A1C6BF55-F1
#
_entry.id   AF-A0A1C6BF55-F1
#
_cell.length_a   1.000
_cell.length_b   1.000
_cell.length_c   1.000
_cell.angle_alpha   90.00
_cell.angle_beta   90.00
_cell.angle_gamma   90.00
#
_symmetry.space_group_name_H-M   'P 1'
#
loop_
_entity.id
_entity.type
_entity.pdbx_description
1 polymer ?
#
loop_
_entity_poly.entity_id
_entity_poly.type
_entity_poly.pdbx_seq_one_letter_code
_entity_poly.pdbx_strand_id
1 'polypeptide(L)'
;MVVQRLVEAFFSYLKQYKDKVGKSSKAKEAFTYALNQKLDLRVFLEDGDVSIDNNVSERAIRGFCIGKKNWEMIDAIHRANSSTIIYSIAESAKVNNLKPYEYFEYLLTEIPKYMEDTNRDFLTELLPWAKTLP
;
A
#
# COMPACT_ATOMS: atom_id res chain seq x y z
N MET A 1 -24.92 7.62 -12.26
CA MET A 1 -24.65 6.47 -11.36
C MET A 1 -25.20 6.76 -9.96
N VAL A 2 -25.91 5.82 -9.34
CA VAL A 2 -26.49 5.98 -7.99
C VAL A 2 -25.40 6.29 -6.94
N VAL A 3 -24.23 5.66 -7.06
CA VAL A 3 -23.09 5.81 -6.12
C VAL A 3 -22.54 7.23 -6.08
N GLN A 4 -22.34 7.87 -7.24
CA GLN A 4 -21.83 9.25 -7.30
C GLN A 4 -22.72 10.22 -6.52
N ARG A 5 -24.05 10.08 -6.62
CA ARG A 5 -25.01 10.92 -5.89
C ARG A 5 -24.89 10.74 -4.38
N LEU A 6 -24.63 9.51 -3.92
CA LEU A 6 -24.43 9.21 -2.50
C LEU A 6 -23.14 9.85 -1.97
N VAL A 7 -22.04 9.78 -2.74
CA VAL A 7 -20.77 10.42 -2.38
C VAL A 7 -20.92 11.94 -2.30
N GLU A 8 -21.63 12.55 -3.26
CA GLU A 8 -21.93 13.98 -3.24
C GLU A 8 -22.82 14.37 -2.05
N ALA A 9 -23.82 13.55 -1.71
CA ALA A 9 -24.66 13.75 -0.53
C ALA A 9 -23.85 13.65 0.76
N PHE A 10 -22.93 12.70 0.87
CA PHE A 10 -22.03 12.56 2.02
C PHE A 10 -21.15 13.80 2.22
N PHE A 11 -20.49 14.30 1.17
CA PHE A 11 -19.66 15.51 1.30
C PHE A 11 -20.48 16.77 1.56
N SER A 12 -21.71 16.84 1.05
CA SER A 12 -22.65 17.93 1.37
C SER A 12 -23.05 17.89 2.85
N TYR A 13 -23.34 16.70 3.38
CA TYR A 13 -23.62 16.48 4.79
C TYR A 13 -22.43 16.92 5.67
N LEU A 14 -21.21 16.47 5.36
CA LEU A 14 -20.02 16.87 6.13
C LEU A 14 -19.84 18.39 6.18
N LYS A 15 -20.03 19.10 5.06
CA LYS A 15 -19.95 20.57 5.01
C LYS A 15 -21.01 21.23 5.86
N GLN A 16 -22.26 20.77 5.79
CA GLN A 16 -23.38 21.36 6.51
C GLN A 16 -23.26 21.20 8.03
N TYR A 17 -22.69 20.08 8.49
CA TYR A 17 -22.64 19.74 9.91
C TYR A 17 -21.30 20.07 10.57
N LYS A 18 -20.23 20.37 9.83
CA LYS A 18 -18.89 20.68 10.35
C LYS A 18 -18.89 21.75 11.46
N ASP A 19 -19.67 22.82 11.27
CA ASP A 19 -19.73 23.94 12.22
C ASP A 19 -20.72 23.71 13.38
N LYS A 20 -21.57 22.69 13.25
CA LYS A 20 -22.51 22.25 14.29
C LYS A 20 -21.88 21.30 15.30
N VAL A 21 -20.73 20.70 14.96
CA VAL A 21 -19.99 19.81 15.86
C VAL A 21 -19.10 20.65 16.79
N GLY A 22 -18.94 20.20 18.03
CA GLY A 22 -18.09 20.87 19.02
C GLY A 22 -16.68 21.15 18.47
N LYS A 23 -16.17 22.36 18.71
CA LYS A 23 -14.92 22.86 18.11
C LYS A 23 -13.69 22.00 18.39
N SER A 24 -13.68 21.25 19.49
CA SER A 24 -12.57 20.35 19.90
C SER A 24 -12.97 18.87 19.90
N SER A 25 -13.99 18.50 19.13
CA SER A 25 -14.47 17.11 19.09
C SER A 25 -13.69 16.26 18.07
N LYS A 26 -13.51 14.97 18.37
CA LYS A 26 -12.98 13.98 17.42
C LYS A 26 -13.80 13.89 16.13
N ALA A 27 -15.09 14.16 16.21
CA ALA A 27 -15.95 14.25 15.04
C ALA A 27 -15.59 15.43 14.12
N LYS A 28 -15.22 16.59 14.67
CA LYS A 28 -14.77 17.73 13.85
C LYS A 28 -13.41 17.46 13.18
N GLU A 29 -12.50 16.77 13.86
CA GLU A 29 -11.24 16.28 13.27
C GLU A 29 -11.53 15.35 12.08
N ALA A 30 -12.39 14.35 12.27
CA ALA A 30 -12.78 13.41 11.22
C ALA A 30 -13.45 14.10 10.01
N PHE A 31 -14.36 15.05 10.26
CA PHE A 31 -15.02 15.81 9.19
C PHE A 31 -14.01 16.64 8.40
N THR A 32 -13.09 17.29 9.09
CA THR A 32 -12.05 18.10 8.46
C THR A 32 -11.12 17.24 7.62
N TYR A 33 -10.69 16.09 8.15
CA TYR A 33 -9.88 15.11 7.43
C TYR A 33 -10.56 14.64 6.14
N ALA A 34 -11.82 14.18 6.23
CA ALA A 34 -12.56 13.71 5.07
C ALA A 34 -12.74 14.82 4.02
N LEU A 35 -13.06 16.05 4.44
CA LEU A 35 -13.21 17.18 3.52
C LEU A 35 -11.91 17.56 2.82
N ASN A 36 -10.77 17.48 3.52
CA ASN A 36 -9.46 17.76 2.93
C ASN A 36 -9.07 16.71 1.89
N GLN A 37 -9.47 15.45 2.09
CA GLN A 37 -9.20 14.34 1.16
C GLN A 37 -10.34 14.08 0.17
N LYS A 38 -11.21 15.07 -0.06
CA LYS A 38 -12.37 14.89 -0.94
C LYS A 38 -11.98 14.45 -2.36
N LEU A 39 -10.84 14.90 -2.88
CA LEU A 39 -10.39 14.51 -4.21
C LEU A 39 -9.99 13.03 -4.22
N ASP A 40 -9.14 12.62 -3.29
CA ASP A 40 -8.62 11.24 -3.21
C ASP A 40 -9.74 10.22 -2.93
N LEU A 41 -10.68 10.55 -2.03
CA LEU A 41 -11.82 9.70 -1.69
C LEU A 41 -12.87 9.57 -2.81
N ARG A 42 -12.68 10.24 -3.95
CA ARG A 42 -13.57 10.17 -5.11
C ARG A 42 -12.96 9.48 -6.32
N VAL A 43 -11.67 9.11 -6.27
CA VAL A 43 -10.95 8.54 -7.42
C VAL A 43 -11.64 7.29 -7.97
N PHE A 44 -12.18 6.43 -7.11
CA PHE A 44 -12.92 5.22 -7.52
C PHE A 44 -14.17 5.49 -8.39
N LEU A 45 -14.66 6.74 -8.43
CA LEU A 45 -15.77 7.13 -9.30
C LEU A 45 -15.32 7.37 -10.75
N GLU A 46 -14.03 7.66 -10.95
CA GLU A 46 -13.41 7.99 -12.22
C GLU A 46 -12.55 6.84 -12.75
N ASP A 47 -11.92 6.08 -11.84
CA ASP A 47 -11.08 4.92 -12.14
C ASP A 47 -11.67 3.64 -11.53
N GLY A 48 -12.02 2.68 -12.39
CA GLY A 48 -12.61 1.40 -11.99
C GLY A 48 -11.62 0.41 -11.37
N ASP A 49 -10.31 0.63 -11.56
CA ASP A 49 -9.26 -0.20 -10.95
C ASP A 49 -9.03 0.17 -9.48
N VAL A 50 -9.46 1.37 -9.08
CA VAL A 50 -9.36 1.86 -7.71
C VAL A 50 -10.55 1.37 -6.89
N SER A 51 -10.27 0.57 -5.86
CA SER A 51 -11.29 0.12 -4.91
C SER A 51 -11.82 1.26 -4.04
N ILE A 52 -13.11 1.22 -3.69
CA ILE A 52 -13.75 2.21 -2.79
C ILE A 52 -13.19 2.18 -1.37
N ASP A 53 -12.63 1.03 -0.97
CA ASP A 53 -12.05 0.81 0.35
C ASP A 53 -10.58 0.38 0.25
N ASN A 54 -9.86 0.52 1.35
CA ASN A 54 -8.46 0.16 1.48
C ASN A 54 -8.28 -1.27 2.05
N ASN A 55 -9.32 -2.12 2.09
CA ASN A 55 -9.28 -3.38 2.82
C ASN A 55 -8.20 -4.32 2.29
N VAL A 56 -7.91 -4.28 0.99
CA VAL A 56 -6.85 -5.08 0.37
C VAL A 56 -5.49 -4.70 0.96
N SER A 57 -5.18 -3.41 1.01
CA SER A 57 -3.96 -2.87 1.58
C SER A 57 -3.85 -3.14 3.08
N GLU A 58 -4.94 -2.98 3.83
CA GLU A 58 -4.97 -3.29 5.27
C GLU A 58 -4.74 -4.79 5.55
N ARG A 59 -5.32 -5.68 4.73
CA ARG A 59 -5.08 -7.12 4.84
C ARG A 59 -3.62 -7.48 4.51
N ALA A 60 -3.03 -6.84 3.50
CA ALA A 60 -1.64 -7.05 3.12
C ALA A 60 -0.67 -6.64 4.25
N ILE A 61 -0.87 -5.47 4.86
CA ILE A 61 0.01 -4.99 5.95
C ILE A 61 -0.23 -5.73 7.28
N ARG A 62 -1.39 -6.37 7.46
CA ARG A 62 -1.75 -7.05 8.72
C ARG A 62 -0.70 -8.07 9.16
N GLY A 63 -0.15 -8.86 8.23
CA GLY A 63 0.89 -9.85 8.54
C GLY A 63 2.13 -9.20 9.17
N PHE A 64 2.57 -8.07 8.61
CA PHE A 64 3.65 -7.27 9.17
C PHE A 64 3.29 -6.70 10.55
N CYS A 65 2.09 -6.12 10.72
CA CYS A 65 1.67 -5.55 12.01
C CYS A 65 1.63 -6.60 13.12
N ILE A 66 1.20 -7.83 12.81
CA ILE A 66 1.22 -8.96 13.76
C ILE A 66 2.66 -9.39 14.04
N GLY A 67 3.49 -9.54 13.00
CA GLY A 67 4.89 -9.94 13.11
C GLY A 67 5.75 -8.94 13.88
N LYS A 68 5.52 -7.64 13.72
CA LYS A 68 6.24 -6.57 14.44
C LYS A 68 6.22 -6.75 15.95
N LYS A 69 5.11 -7.24 16.51
CA LYS A 69 5.00 -7.52 17.96
C LYS A 69 5.89 -8.69 18.40
N ASN A 70 6.18 -9.63 17.49
CA ASN A 70 7.00 -10.82 17.76
C ASN A 70 8.47 -10.60 17.37
N TRP A 71 8.77 -9.54 16.64
CA TRP A 71 10.11 -9.23 16.13
C TRP A 71 10.73 -8.12 16.97
N GLU A 72 11.27 -8.53 18.12
CA GLU A 72 12.07 -7.69 19.04
C GLU A 72 13.27 -6.99 18.35
N MET A 73 13.59 -7.37 17.11
CA MET A 73 14.72 -6.85 16.35
C MET A 73 14.43 -5.54 15.59
N ILE A 74 13.19 -5.05 15.49
CA ILE A 74 12.88 -3.78 14.77
C ILE A 74 12.89 -2.57 15.72
N ASP A 75 14.01 -2.37 16.42
CA ASP A 75 14.17 -1.25 17.35
C ASP A 75 14.96 -0.05 16.75
N ALA A 76 15.36 -0.12 15.47
CA ALA A 76 16.12 0.93 14.80
C ALA A 76 15.56 1.27 13.41
N ILE A 77 15.63 2.55 13.02
CA ILE A 77 15.14 3.07 11.73
C ILE A 77 15.71 2.27 10.55
N HIS A 78 17.00 1.97 10.56
CA HIS A 78 17.64 1.17 9.50
C HIS A 78 17.02 -0.22 9.36
N ARG A 79 16.66 -0.88 10.47
CA ARG A 79 16.03 -2.22 10.45
C ARG A 79 14.57 -2.16 9.98
N ALA A 80 13.87 -1.07 10.30
CA ALA A 80 12.53 -0.82 9.75
C ALA A 80 12.56 -0.62 8.23
N ASN A 81 13.55 0.10 7.71
CA ASN A 81 13.71 0.29 6.26
C ASN A 81 14.00 -1.03 5.54
N SER A 82 14.95 -1.84 6.04
CA SER A 82 15.26 -3.13 5.42
C SER A 82 14.07 -4.10 5.42
N SER A 83 13.33 -4.18 6.53
CA SER A 83 12.11 -5.01 6.59
C SER A 83 11.04 -4.52 5.63
N THR A 84 10.84 -3.20 5.51
CA THR A 84 9.89 -2.61 4.54
C THR A 84 10.24 -3.00 3.10
N ILE A 85 11.53 -2.98 2.74
CA ILE A 85 11.99 -3.38 1.38
C ILE A 85 11.66 -4.86 1.13
N ILE A 86 12.02 -5.75 2.06
CA ILE A 86 11.78 -7.19 1.91
C ILE A 86 10.28 -7.48 1.78
N TYR A 87 9.44 -6.86 2.60
CA TYR A 87 7.99 -7.02 2.51
C TYR A 87 7.43 -6.49 1.19
N SER A 88 7.94 -5.35 0.71
CA SER A 88 7.49 -4.79 -0.57
C SER A 88 7.77 -5.75 -1.73
N ILE A 89 8.94 -6.39 -1.74
CA ILE A 89 9.30 -7.42 -2.74
C ILE A 89 8.37 -8.64 -2.60
N ALA A 90 8.15 -9.12 -1.37
CA ALA A 90 7.31 -10.29 -1.10
C ALA A 90 5.85 -10.07 -1.54
N GLU A 91 5.25 -8.92 -1.22
CA GLU A 91 3.88 -8.59 -1.62
C GLU A 91 3.79 -8.36 -3.13
N SER A 92 4.79 -7.72 -3.74
CA SER A 92 4.83 -7.57 -5.21
C SER A 92 4.88 -8.93 -5.91
N ALA A 93 5.64 -9.89 -5.38
CA ALA A 93 5.69 -11.24 -5.91
C ALA A 93 4.32 -11.93 -5.84
N LYS A 94 3.62 -11.84 -4.70
CA LYS A 94 2.28 -12.42 -4.52
C LYS A 94 1.26 -11.83 -5.50
N VAL A 95 1.28 -10.51 -5.70
CA VAL A 95 0.36 -9.82 -6.64
C VAL A 95 0.61 -10.25 -8.08
N ASN A 96 1.85 -10.62 -8.42
CA ASN A 96 2.21 -11.19 -9.72
C ASN A 96 2.08 -12.72 -9.81
N ASN A 97 1.37 -13.36 -8.85
CA ASN A 97 1.15 -14.81 -8.78
C ASN A 97 2.42 -15.66 -8.63
N LEU A 98 3.51 -15.07 -8.15
CA LEU A 98 4.73 -15.79 -7.81
C LEU A 98 4.66 -16.33 -6.39
N LYS A 99 5.32 -17.45 -6.14
CA LYS A 99 5.54 -17.95 -4.78
C LYS A 99 6.71 -17.18 -4.16
N PRO A 100 6.51 -16.42 -3.07
CA PRO A 100 7.56 -15.54 -2.54
C PRO A 100 8.85 -16.26 -2.18
N TYR A 101 8.77 -17.47 -1.63
CA TYR A 101 9.95 -18.24 -1.25
C TYR A 101 10.84 -18.55 -2.47
N GLU A 102 10.26 -19.14 -3.51
CA GLU A 102 10.97 -19.50 -4.75
C GLU A 102 11.50 -18.25 -5.45
N TYR A 103 10.74 -17.15 -5.43
CA TYR A 103 11.18 -15.88 -6.00
C TYR A 103 12.37 -15.27 -5.24
N PHE A 104 12.37 -15.31 -3.89
CA PHE A 104 13.52 -14.86 -3.12
C PHE A 104 14.75 -15.73 -3.35
N GLU A 105 14.58 -17.05 -3.42
CA GLU A 105 15.68 -17.98 -3.74
C GLU A 105 16.30 -17.65 -5.11
N TYR A 106 15.46 -17.43 -6.11
CA TYR A 106 15.89 -16.99 -7.44
C TYR A 106 16.64 -15.65 -7.39
N LEU A 107 16.06 -14.61 -6.77
CA LEU A 107 16.70 -13.30 -6.65
C LEU A 107 18.06 -13.39 -5.95
N LEU A 108 18.14 -14.12 -4.83
CA LEU A 108 19.37 -14.28 -4.06
C LEU A 108 20.44 -15.13 -4.77
N THR A 109 20.04 -15.91 -5.77
CA THR A 109 20.95 -16.71 -6.62
C THR A 109 21.41 -15.94 -7.86
N GLU A 110 20.53 -15.17 -8.49
CA GLU A 110 20.84 -14.44 -9.73
C GLU A 110 21.56 -13.12 -9.48
N ILE A 111 21.13 -12.30 -8.51
CA ILE A 111 21.72 -10.98 -8.25
C ILE A 111 23.25 -11.06 -8.03
N PRO A 112 23.79 -12.04 -7.28
CA PRO A 112 25.25 -12.18 -7.12
C PRO A 112 26.06 -12.27 -8.41
N LYS A 113 25.47 -12.80 -9.49
CA LYS A 113 26.17 -13.00 -10.77
C LYS A 113 26.50 -11.69 -11.48
N TYR A 114 25.83 -10.60 -11.12
CA TYR A 114 25.95 -9.29 -11.75
C TYR A 114 26.52 -8.24 -10.79
N MET A 115 27.10 -8.63 -9.64
CA MET A 115 27.62 -7.66 -8.65
C MET A 115 28.81 -6.82 -9.16
N GLU A 116 29.58 -7.34 -10.12
CA GLU A 116 30.69 -6.62 -10.74
C GLU A 116 30.25 -5.73 -11.91
N ASP A 117 29.00 -5.89 -12.38
CA ASP A 117 28.49 -5.11 -13.49
C ASP A 117 28.16 -3.68 -13.05
N THR A 118 28.62 -2.72 -13.86
CA THR A 118 28.26 -1.31 -13.68
C THR A 118 26.86 -1.02 -14.24
N ASN A 119 26.41 -1.82 -15.20
CA ASN A 119 25.07 -1.72 -15.79
C ASN A 119 24.06 -2.54 -14.96
N ARG A 120 22.88 -1.97 -14.68
CA ARG A 120 21.80 -2.57 -13.89
C ARG A 120 20.59 -3.00 -14.72
N ASP A 121 20.69 -2.98 -16.04
CA ASP A 121 19.59 -3.36 -16.94
C ASP A 121 19.06 -4.78 -16.67
N PHE A 122 19.94 -5.69 -16.19
CA PHE A 122 19.59 -7.06 -15.80
C PHE A 122 18.48 -7.12 -14.73
N LEU A 123 18.34 -6.08 -13.89
CA LEU A 123 17.28 -6.02 -12.89
C LEU A 123 15.89 -6.09 -13.52
N THR A 124 15.73 -5.62 -14.77
CA THR A 124 14.44 -5.64 -15.48
C THR A 124 13.91 -7.06 -15.65
N GLU A 125 14.81 -8.03 -15.85
CA GLU A 125 14.47 -9.45 -16.00
C GLU A 125 14.20 -10.13 -14.66
N LEU A 126 14.61 -9.51 -13.55
CA LEU A 126 14.39 -9.99 -12.19
C LEU A 126 13.12 -9.41 -11.54
N LEU A 127 12.49 -8.40 -12.14
CA LEU A 127 11.27 -7.77 -11.62
C LEU A 127 10.11 -8.78 -11.59
N PRO A 128 9.18 -8.68 -10.62
CA PRO A 128 8.15 -9.71 -10.40
C PRO A 128 7.14 -9.84 -11.56
N TRP A 129 7.13 -8.91 -12.52
CA TRP A 129 6.32 -8.94 -13.73
C TRP A 129 7.10 -9.36 -14.99
N ALA A 130 8.38 -9.75 -14.84
CA ALA A 130 9.18 -10.21 -15.97
C ALA A 130 8.63 -11.55 -16.49
N LYS A 131 8.54 -11.67 -17.83
CA LYS A 131 8.01 -12.87 -18.50
C LYS A 131 8.95 -14.08 -18.43
N THR A 132 10.20 -13.83 -18.07
CA THR A 132 11.31 -14.79 -18.02
C THR A 132 11.45 -15.45 -16.65
N LEU A 133 10.60 -15.10 -15.68
CA LEU A 133 10.63 -15.70 -14.35
C LEU A 133 10.22 -17.18 -14.39
N PRO A 134 10.88 -18.03 -13.57
CA PRO A 134 10.54 -19.44 -13.44
C PRO A 134 9.18 -19.68 -12.76
#